data_AF-D5PEH2-F1
#
_entry.id   AF-D5PEH2-F1
#
_cell.length_a   1.000
_cell.length_b   1.000
_cell.length_c   1.000
_cell.angle_alpha   90.00
_cell.angle_beta   90.00
_cell.angle_gamma   90.00
#
_symmetry.space_group_name_H-M   'P 1'
#
loop_
_entity.id
_entity.type
_entity.pdbx_description
1 polymer ?
#
loop_
_entity_poly.entity_id
_entity_poly.type
_entity_poly.pdbx_seq_one_letter_code
_entity_poly.pdbx_strand_id
1 'polypeptide(L)'
;MVLGANCDNTTYYVFGTADYDVSFATQPGRLMFCGSPRRFEPRWFRSPPMAGVKEENSSCAQWPEYYVAQAPDGLFLACVAQNGHSRWVRGDT
;
A
#
# COMPACT_ATOMS: atom_id res chain seq x y z
N MET A 1 1.36 4.43 13.88
CA MET A 1 0.86 5.41 12.88
C MET A 1 -0.58 5.78 13.17
N VAL A 2 -1.03 7.00 12.82
CA VAL A 2 -2.39 7.51 13.11
C VAL A 2 -3.17 7.74 11.82
N LEU A 3 -4.41 7.27 11.75
CA LEU A 3 -5.28 7.49 10.58
C LEU A 3 -5.47 8.99 10.32
N GLY A 4 -5.21 9.43 9.09
CA GLY A 4 -5.35 10.81 8.65
C GLY A 4 -4.20 11.74 9.00
N ALA A 5 -3.18 11.27 9.73
CA ALA A 5 -1.95 12.03 9.93
C ALA A 5 -1.15 12.14 8.61
N ASN A 6 -0.37 13.21 8.49
CA ASN A 6 0.49 13.43 7.32
C ASN A 6 1.60 12.37 7.24
N CYS A 7 2.03 12.05 6.03
CA CYS A 7 3.15 11.14 5.76
C CYS A 7 4.08 11.72 4.67
N ASP A 8 5.35 11.33 4.71
CA ASP A 8 6.40 12.01 3.93
C ASP A 8 6.69 11.33 2.57
N ASN A 9 6.34 10.06 2.41
CA ASN A 9 6.70 9.28 1.21
C ASN A 9 5.57 8.34 0.78
N THR A 10 5.09 8.52 -0.45
CA THR A 10 4.01 7.71 -1.06
C THR A 10 4.52 6.64 -2.04
N THR A 11 5.83 6.47 -2.14
CA THR A 11 6.46 5.55 -3.11
C THR A 11 7.19 4.40 -2.42
N TYR A 12 7.93 4.69 -1.34
CA TYR A 12 8.69 3.70 -0.59
C TYR A 12 8.23 3.62 0.87
N TYR A 13 8.22 2.40 1.43
CA TYR A 13 7.82 2.10 2.80
C TYR A 13 6.44 2.70 3.16
N VAL A 14 5.50 2.58 2.22
CA VAL A 14 4.16 3.17 2.33
C VAL A 14 3.23 2.40 3.25
N PHE A 15 3.63 1.22 3.71
CA PHE A 15 2.83 0.39 4.61
C PHE A 15 3.40 0.43 6.02
N GLY A 16 2.50 0.46 7.00
CA GLY A 16 2.88 0.18 8.36
C GLY A 16 1.70 -0.04 9.25
N THR A 17 1.94 -0.32 10.52
CA THR A 17 0.89 -0.68 11.46
C THR A 17 0.38 0.53 12.21
N ALA A 18 -0.92 0.53 12.46
CA ALA A 18 -1.51 1.37 13.49
C ALA A 18 -0.83 1.06 14.83
N ASP A 19 -0.23 2.08 15.41
CA ASP A 19 0.50 1.96 16.67
C ASP A 19 -0.36 2.66 17.71
N TYR A 20 -0.83 1.91 18.70
CA TYR A 20 -1.79 2.32 19.73
C TYR A 20 -3.21 2.71 19.23
N ASP A 21 -4.18 2.75 20.16
CA ASP A 21 -5.54 3.27 19.98
C ASP A 21 -5.53 4.82 19.90
N VAL A 22 -4.77 5.40 18.98
CA VAL A 22 -4.59 6.86 18.89
C VAL A 22 -5.80 7.57 18.27
N SER A 23 -6.77 6.83 17.75
CA SER A 23 -8.00 7.38 17.19
C SER A 23 -9.11 6.33 17.26
N PHE A 24 -10.35 6.76 17.49
CA PHE A 24 -11.55 5.92 17.52
C PHE A 24 -11.75 5.07 16.25
N ALA A 25 -11.07 5.42 15.16
CA ALA A 25 -11.09 4.71 13.89
C ALA A 25 -9.89 3.76 13.69
N THR A 26 -8.89 3.76 14.58
CA THR A 26 -7.63 3.06 14.41
C THR A 26 -7.53 1.94 15.43
N GLN A 27 -7.76 0.69 15.00
CA GLN A 27 -7.50 -0.49 15.84
C GLN A 27 -6.00 -0.81 15.83
N PRO A 28 -5.40 -1.21 16.96
CA PRO A 28 -3.99 -1.58 17.04
C PRO A 28 -3.70 -2.75 16.09
N GLY A 29 -2.54 -2.73 15.43
CA GLY A 29 -2.11 -3.82 14.55
C GLY A 29 -2.78 -3.86 13.18
N ARG A 30 -3.69 -2.92 12.86
CA ARG A 30 -4.26 -2.81 11.52
C ARG A 30 -3.25 -2.21 10.54
N LEU A 31 -3.20 -2.75 9.33
CA LEU A 31 -2.32 -2.25 8.28
C LEU A 31 -2.83 -0.91 7.72
N MET A 32 -1.93 0.04 7.65
CA MET A 32 -2.11 1.40 7.17
C MET A 32 -1.30 1.60 5.89
N PHE A 33 -1.78 2.50 5.05
CA PHE A 33 -1.18 2.85 3.76
C PHE A 33 -1.02 4.36 3.65
N CYS A 34 0.20 4.84 3.36
CA CYS A 34 0.48 6.24 3.06
C CYS A 34 0.22 6.49 1.57
N GLY A 35 -0.71 7.40 1.28
CA GLY A 35 -1.04 7.78 -0.08
C GLY A 35 -1.42 9.25 -0.18
N SER A 36 -1.47 9.76 -1.41
CA SER A 36 -1.94 11.12 -1.71
C SER A 36 -3.05 11.05 -2.77
N PRO A 37 -4.32 10.93 -2.37
CA PRO A 37 -5.42 11.08 -3.31
C PRO A 37 -5.37 12.49 -3.92
N ARG A 38 -5.39 12.62 -5.24
CA ARG A 38 -5.58 13.91 -5.95
C ARG A 38 -4.57 15.03 -5.65
N ARG A 39 -3.29 14.70 -5.41
CA ARG A 39 -2.19 15.66 -5.12
C ARG A 39 -2.40 16.49 -3.84
N PHE A 40 -3.24 16.03 -2.91
CA PHE A 40 -3.28 16.62 -1.57
C PHE A 40 -2.06 16.21 -0.75
N GLU A 41 -1.88 16.81 0.42
CA GLU A 41 -0.84 16.35 1.36
C GLU A 41 -1.01 14.84 1.62
N PRO A 42 0.08 14.05 1.51
CA PRO A 42 -0.01 12.62 1.74
C PRO A 42 -0.42 12.32 3.17
N ARG A 43 -1.30 11.34 3.34
CA ARG A 43 -1.84 10.95 4.64
C ARG A 43 -1.92 9.43 4.78
N TRP A 44 -2.02 8.99 6.03
CA TRP A 44 -2.26 7.59 6.37
C TRP A 44 -3.73 7.21 6.21
N PHE A 45 -3.99 6.23 5.36
CA PHE A 45 -5.29 5.62 5.10
C PHE A 45 -5.30 4.16 5.58
N ARG A 46 -6.48 3.54 5.58
CA ARG A 46 -6.60 2.09 5.76
C ARG A 46 -6.02 1.40 4.52
N SER A 47 -5.12 0.45 4.72
CA SER A 47 -4.49 -0.26 3.61
C SER A 47 -5.53 -1.11 2.85
N PRO A 48 -5.44 -1.17 1.51
CA PRO A 48 -6.00 -2.27 0.75
C PRO A 48 -5.43 -3.61 1.22
N PRO A 49 -6.07 -4.74 0.87
CA PRO A 49 -5.55 -6.07 1.17
C PRO A 49 -4.11 -6.25 0.64
N MET A 50 -3.18 -6.61 1.53
CA MET A 50 -1.76 -6.73 1.21
C MET A 50 -1.38 -8.19 1.01
N ALA A 51 -0.78 -8.51 -0.14
CA ALA A 51 -0.25 -9.85 -0.49
C ALA A 51 1.13 -10.15 0.15
N GLY A 52 1.65 -9.20 0.95
CA GLY A 52 2.96 -9.27 1.61
C GLY A 52 4.09 -8.68 0.75
N VAL A 53 5.27 -9.29 0.85
CA VAL A 53 6.46 -8.89 0.10
C VAL A 53 6.52 -9.63 -1.25
N LYS A 54 6.65 -8.91 -2.36
CA LYS A 54 6.68 -9.44 -3.74
C LYS A 54 7.69 -8.71 -4.61
N GLU A 55 8.18 -9.36 -5.65
CA GLU A 55 9.14 -8.75 -6.59
C GLU A 55 8.41 -7.94 -7.67
N GLU A 56 8.98 -6.79 -8.05
CA GLU A 56 8.51 -6.01 -9.21
C GLU A 56 8.53 -6.90 -10.47
N ASN A 57 7.52 -6.77 -11.34
CA ASN A 57 7.28 -7.57 -12.54
C ASN A 57 6.96 -9.06 -12.33
N SER A 58 6.94 -9.56 -11.09
CA SER A 58 6.51 -10.93 -10.83
C SER A 58 4.99 -11.10 -11.04
N SER A 59 4.55 -12.34 -11.29
CA SER A 59 3.14 -12.64 -11.53
C SER A 59 2.29 -12.38 -10.29
N CYS A 60 1.20 -11.63 -10.46
CA CYS A 60 0.18 -11.42 -9.42
C CYS A 60 -1.15 -12.12 -9.74
N ALA A 61 -1.19 -13.02 -10.73
CA ALA A 61 -2.42 -13.70 -11.19
C ALA A 61 -3.16 -14.51 -10.11
N GLN A 62 -2.51 -14.81 -8.99
CA GLN A 62 -3.11 -15.46 -7.82
C GLN A 62 -3.92 -14.50 -6.95
N TRP A 63 -3.79 -13.20 -7.16
CA TRP A 63 -4.40 -12.14 -6.35
C TRP A 63 -5.36 -11.29 -7.20
N PRO A 64 -6.50 -10.87 -6.65
CA PRO A 64 -7.35 -9.87 -7.29
C PRO A 64 -6.63 -8.55 -7.53
N GLU A 65 -7.05 -7.78 -8.55
CA GLU A 65 -6.42 -6.51 -8.96
C GLU A 65 -6.39 -5.43 -7.88
N TYR A 66 -7.25 -5.52 -6.86
CA TYR A 66 -7.26 -4.58 -5.73
C TYR A 66 -6.22 -4.91 -4.64
N TYR A 67 -5.45 -5.99 -4.79
CA TYR A 67 -4.38 -6.31 -3.87
C TYR A 67 -3.13 -5.49 -4.13
N VAL A 68 -2.46 -5.18 -3.04
CA VAL A 68 -1.19 -4.44 -3.04
C VAL A 68 -0.08 -5.29 -2.44
N ALA A 69 1.15 -4.98 -2.77
CA ALA A 69 2.32 -5.62 -2.19
C ALA A 69 3.42 -4.58 -1.94
N GLN A 70 4.43 -4.99 -1.18
CA GLN A 70 5.64 -4.21 -1.00
C GLN A 70 6.81 -4.97 -1.61
N ALA A 71 7.69 -4.29 -2.30
CA ALA A 71 8.94 -4.88 -2.76
C ALA A 71 9.96 -5.01 -1.60
N PRO A 72 10.98 -5.88 -1.74
CA PRO A 72 12.03 -6.00 -0.73
C PRO A 72 12.81 -4.70 -0.49
N ASP A 73 12.87 -3.83 -1.50
CA ASP A 73 13.47 -2.49 -1.44
C ASP A 73 12.51 -1.44 -0.83
N GLY A 74 11.30 -1.83 -0.46
CA GLY A 74 10.27 -0.96 0.11
C GLY A 74 9.33 -0.33 -0.91
N LEU A 75 9.48 -0.58 -2.22
CA LEU A 75 8.64 0.02 -3.25
C LEU A 75 7.18 -0.42 -3.13
N PHE A 76 6.26 0.51 -3.35
CA PHE A 76 4.82 0.23 -3.42
C PHE A 76 4.47 -0.48 -4.73
N LEU A 77 3.87 -1.66 -4.61
CA LEU A 77 3.42 -2.46 -5.74
C LEU A 77 1.90 -2.61 -5.76
N ALA A 78 1.32 -2.48 -6.95
CA ALA A 78 -0.08 -2.77 -7.23
C ALA A 78 -0.17 -3.93 -8.23
N CYS A 79 -1.19 -4.79 -8.07
CA CYS A 79 -1.45 -5.85 -9.04
C CYS A 79 -2.24 -5.27 -10.21
N VAL A 80 -1.63 -5.21 -11.39
CA VAL A 80 -2.29 -4.66 -12.59
C VAL A 80 -2.34 -5.72 -13.68
N ALA A 81 -3.52 -5.92 -14.27
CA ALA A 81 -3.69 -6.73 -15.47
C ALA A 81 -3.28 -5.93 -16.71
N GLN A 82 -2.20 -6.34 -17.37
CA GLN A 82 -1.74 -5.76 -18.64
C GLN A 82 -1.42 -6.86 -19.65
N ASN A 83 -1.85 -6.68 -20.90
CA ASN A 83 -1.56 -7.61 -22.00
C ASN A 83 -1.95 -9.07 -21.70
N GLY A 84 -3.07 -9.28 -21.00
CA GLY A 84 -3.56 -10.62 -20.63
C GLY A 84 -2.81 -11.28 -19.47
N HIS A 85 -1.87 -10.58 -18.82
CA HIS A 85 -1.14 -11.06 -17.65
C HIS A 85 -1.26 -10.08 -16.49
N SER A 86 -1.47 -10.59 -15.27
CA SER A 86 -1.45 -9.76 -14.07
C SER A 86 -0.05 -9.76 -13.46
N ARG A 87 0.56 -8.58 -13.30
CA ARG A 87 1.90 -8.42 -12.75
C ARG A 87 1.92 -7.38 -11.64
N TRP A 88 2.85 -7.56 -10.71
CA TRP A 88 3.18 -6.54 -9.73
C TRP A 88 3.93 -5.41 -10.42
N VAL A 89 3.32 -4.23 -10.45
CA VAL A 89 3.90 -3.03 -11.03
C VAL A 89 3.95 -1.93 -9.99
N ARG A 90 4.76 -0.91 -10.26
CA ARG A 90 4.80 0.33 -9.49
C ARG A 90 3.41 0.94 -9.35
N GLY A 91 3.00 1.20 -8.12
CA GLY A 91 1.71 1.84 -7.83
C GLY A 91 1.77 3.36 -7.73
N ASP A 92 2.95 3.96 -7.90
CA ASP A 92 3.17 5.42 -7.91
C ASP A 92 3.00 6.07 -9.29
N THR A 93 2.83 5.27 -10.35
CA THR A 93 2.62 5.70 -11.74
C THR A 93 1.14 5.81 -12.08
#